data_AF-A0A8H7C1S7-F1
#
_entry.id   AF-A0A8H7C1S7-F1
#
_cell.length_a   1.000
_cell.length_b   1.000
_cell.length_c   1.000
_cell.angle_alpha   90.00
_cell.angle_beta   90.00
_cell.angle_gamma   90.00
#
_symmetry.space_group_name_H-M   'P 1'
#
loop_
_entity.id
_entity.type
_entity.pdbx_description
1 polymer ?
#
loop_
_entity_poly.entity_id
_entity_poly.type
_entity_poly.pdbx_seq_one_letter_code
_entity_poly.pdbx_strand_id
1 'polypeptide(L)'
;MIYGYVRGPLLDAHSPESKEEETVRRSICANGFIGGADTTVSSVTSFFMAMAIYPDVQKKAQAELDRVLGSRLPEINDRSSLPYTSALFQGILMRMNTMVIISRKVLMCWGMHGK
;
A
#
# COMPACT_ATOMS: atom_id res chain seq x y z
N MET A 1 -8.62 23.55 -8.92
CA MET A 1 -9.49 22.76 -9.81
C MET A 1 -10.22 21.61 -9.12
N ILE A 2 -9.83 21.16 -7.91
CA ILE A 2 -10.57 20.15 -7.13
C ILE A 2 -11.69 20.71 -6.24
N TYR A 3 -11.60 21.98 -5.83
CA TYR A 3 -12.55 22.62 -4.92
C TYR A 3 -13.90 23.02 -5.56
N GLY A 4 -14.00 22.98 -6.90
CA GLY A 4 -15.22 23.31 -7.62
C GLY A 4 -16.27 22.20 -7.62
N TYR A 5 -15.86 20.93 -7.49
CA TYR A 5 -16.78 19.78 -7.52
C TYR A 5 -17.49 19.53 -6.18
N VAL A 6 -16.93 20.05 -5.08
CA VAL A 6 -17.49 19.86 -3.73
C VAL A 6 -18.55 20.92 -3.41
N ARG A 7 -18.59 22.04 -4.14
CA ARG A 7 -19.49 23.17 -3.90
C ARG A 7 -20.45 23.39 -5.09
N GLY A 8 -21.08 22.30 -5.55
CA GLY A 8 -22.30 22.41 -6.38
C GLY A 8 -23.46 22.99 -5.55
N PRO A 9 -24.49 23.57 -6.20
CA PRO A 9 -25.67 24.11 -5.51
C PRO A 9 -26.26 23.06 -4.59
N LEU A 10 -26.64 23.47 -3.38
CA LEU A 10 -27.23 22.63 -2.35
C LEU A 10 -28.39 21.83 -2.96
N LEU A 11 -28.13 20.55 -3.22
CA LEU A 11 -29.07 19.60 -3.81
C LEU A 11 -30.35 19.58 -2.98
N ASP A 12 -31.46 19.83 -3.64
CA ASP A 12 -32.79 19.61 -3.11
C ASP A 12 -32.88 18.13 -2.71
N ALA A 13 -32.91 17.84 -1.39
CA ALA A 13 -32.74 16.51 -0.80
C ALA A 13 -33.85 15.48 -1.14
N HIS A 14 -34.67 15.75 -2.16
CA HIS A 14 -35.81 14.95 -2.59
C HIS A 14 -35.81 14.54 -4.08
N SER A 15 -34.77 14.87 -4.86
CA SER A 15 -34.59 14.28 -6.20
C SER A 15 -33.92 12.89 -6.11
N PRO A 16 -34.40 11.85 -6.85
CA PRO A 16 -33.75 10.53 -6.89
C PRO A 16 -32.29 10.56 -7.38
N GLU A 17 -31.92 11.55 -8.18
CA GLU A 17 -30.56 11.76 -8.71
C GLU A 17 -29.54 12.10 -7.60
N SER A 18 -29.97 12.81 -6.54
CA SER A 18 -29.10 13.22 -5.43
C SER A 18 -28.55 12.03 -4.61
N LYS A 19 -29.30 10.92 -4.52
CA LYS A 19 -28.90 9.73 -3.75
C LYS A 19 -27.85 8.90 -4.49
N GLU A 20 -27.94 8.83 -5.81
CA GLU A 20 -26.95 8.15 -6.64
C GLU A 20 -25.60 8.89 -6.59
N GLU A 21 -25.61 10.22 -6.73
CA GLU A 21 -24.40 11.04 -6.62
C GLU A 21 -23.75 10.99 -5.23
N GLU A 22 -24.54 10.93 -4.16
CA GLU A 22 -24.02 10.72 -2.80
C GLU A 22 -23.38 9.33 -2.67
N THR A 23 -24.02 8.30 -3.20
CA THR A 23 -23.50 6.92 -3.22
C THR A 23 -22.19 6.83 -4.01
N VAL A 24 -22.10 7.51 -5.16
CA VAL A 24 -20.88 7.58 -5.97
C VAL A 24 -19.76 8.28 -5.20
N ARG A 25 -20.02 9.43 -4.57
CA ARG A 25 -19.03 10.13 -3.73
C ARG A 25 -18.54 9.26 -2.59
N ARG A 26 -19.46 8.57 -1.89
CA ARG A 26 -19.13 7.68 -0.78
C ARG A 26 -18.29 6.49 -1.25
N SER A 27 -18.66 5.89 -2.37
CA SER A 27 -17.96 4.75 -2.97
C SER A 27 -16.54 5.11 -3.40
N ILE A 28 -16.34 6.28 -4.02
CA ILE A 28 -15.01 6.74 -4.43
C ILE A 28 -14.10 6.94 -3.21
N CYS A 29 -14.59 7.62 -2.17
CA CYS A 29 -13.83 7.82 -0.93
C CYS A 29 -13.51 6.48 -0.23
N ALA A 30 -14.49 5.58 -0.14
CA ALA A 30 -14.31 4.28 0.48
C ALA A 30 -13.29 3.42 -0.27
N ASN A 31 -13.38 3.36 -1.61
CA ASN A 31 -12.47 2.58 -2.43
C ASN A 31 -11.03 3.12 -2.38
N GLY A 32 -10.86 4.44 -2.41
CA GLY A 32 -9.54 5.06 -2.28
C GLY A 32 -8.88 4.72 -0.95
N PHE A 33 -9.64 4.76 0.14
CA PHE A 33 -9.14 4.42 1.47
C PHE A 33 -8.79 2.93 1.58
N ILE A 34 -9.71 2.04 1.18
CA ILE A 34 -9.50 0.59 1.28
C ILE A 34 -8.34 0.13 0.41
N GLY A 35 -8.25 0.62 -0.83
CA GLY A 35 -7.16 0.27 -1.74
C GLY A 35 -5.78 0.67 -1.21
N GLY A 36 -5.68 1.85 -0.57
CA GLY A 36 -4.44 2.29 0.07
C GLY A 36 -4.12 1.52 1.35
N ALA A 37 -5.13 1.26 2.19
CA ALA A 37 -4.95 0.58 3.46
C ALA A 37 -4.48 -0.87 3.27
N ASP A 38 -5.20 -1.64 2.44
CA ASP A 38 -4.93 -3.07 2.27
C ASP A 38 -3.53 -3.33 1.68
N THR A 39 -3.17 -2.59 0.62
CA THR A 39 -1.85 -2.72 -0.02
C THR A 39 -0.70 -2.29 0.89
N THR A 40 -0.89 -1.26 1.71
CA THR A 40 0.13 -0.78 2.65
C THR A 40 0.36 -1.78 3.77
N VAL A 41 -0.71 -2.28 4.41
CA VAL A 41 -0.61 -3.28 5.48
C VAL A 41 0.11 -4.53 4.96
N SER A 42 -0.33 -5.00 3.80
CA SER A 42 0.22 -6.19 3.13
C SER A 42 1.72 -6.04 2.83
N SER A 43 2.13 -4.89 2.28
CA SER A 43 3.53 -4.59 1.96
C SER A 43 4.41 -4.56 3.21
N VAL A 44 3.94 -3.92 4.27
CA VAL A 44 4.69 -3.78 5.54
C VAL A 44 4.83 -5.14 6.23
N THR A 45 3.76 -5.94 6.28
CA THR A 45 3.83 -7.29 6.85
C THR A 45 4.82 -8.17 6.09
N SER A 46 4.80 -8.15 4.76
CA SER A 46 5.77 -8.90 3.94
C SER A 46 7.22 -8.44 4.18
N PHE A 47 7.45 -7.15 4.38
CA PHE A 47 8.77 -6.63 4.72
C PHE A 47 9.28 -7.18 6.06
N PHE A 48 8.47 -7.11 7.12
CA PHE A 48 8.86 -7.66 8.42
C PHE A 48 9.10 -9.17 8.37
N MET A 49 8.27 -9.90 7.63
CA MET A 49 8.47 -11.33 7.43
C MET A 49 9.79 -11.64 6.72
N ALA A 50 10.14 -10.88 5.68
CA ALA A 50 11.41 -11.03 4.97
C ALA A 50 12.61 -10.75 5.89
N MET A 51 12.53 -9.72 6.75
CA MET A 51 13.59 -9.39 7.71
C MET A 51 13.75 -10.48 8.79
N ALA A 52 12.65 -11.10 9.21
CA ALA A 52 12.69 -12.22 10.17
C ALA A 52 13.35 -13.49 9.58
N ILE A 53 13.17 -13.76 8.28
CA ILE A 53 13.75 -14.92 7.60
C ILE A 53 15.22 -14.66 7.23
N TYR A 54 15.60 -13.42 6.93
CA TYR A 54 16.92 -13.03 6.44
C TYR A 54 17.60 -11.98 7.34
N PRO A 55 18.02 -12.35 8.57
CA PRO A 55 18.63 -11.41 9.52
C PRO A 55 19.96 -10.81 9.01
N ASP A 56 20.70 -11.51 8.16
CA ASP A 56 21.95 -10.98 7.60
C ASP A 56 21.71 -9.86 6.58
N VAL A 57 20.61 -9.96 5.82
CA VAL A 57 20.19 -8.92 4.87
C VAL A 57 19.72 -7.69 5.64
N GLN A 58 19.00 -7.90 6.76
CA GLN A 58 18.60 -6.84 7.68
C GLN A 58 19.78 -6.07 8.24
N LYS A 59 20.83 -6.76 8.74
CA LYS A 59 22.03 -6.11 9.29
C LYS A 59 22.76 -5.26 8.24
N LYS A 60 22.84 -5.73 6.99
CA LYS A 60 23.45 -4.96 5.90
C LYS A 60 22.67 -3.69 5.58
N ALA A 61 21.33 -3.76 5.59
CA ALA A 61 20.48 -2.60 5.38
C ALA A 61 20.61 -1.59 6.52
N GLN A 62 20.65 -2.06 7.77
CA GLN A 62 20.89 -1.20 8.93
C GLN A 62 22.27 -0.52 8.87
N ALA A 63 23.32 -1.25 8.50
CA ALA A 63 24.65 -0.65 8.36
C ALA A 63 24.71 0.44 7.27
N GLU A 64 23.97 0.28 6.16
CA GLU A 64 23.85 1.33 5.15
C GLU A 64 23.11 2.56 5.68
N LEU A 65 21.99 2.34 6.39
CA LEU A 65 21.22 3.40 7.01
C LEU A 65 22.05 4.17 8.04
N ASP A 66 22.75 3.47 8.93
CA ASP A 66 23.63 4.07 9.94
C ASP A 66 24.76 4.87 9.31
N ARG A 67 25.29 4.42 8.16
CA ARG A 67 26.34 5.14 7.42
C ARG A 67 25.82 6.45 6.81
N VAL A 68 24.60 6.47 6.28
CA VAL A 68 24.04 7.61 5.51
C VAL A 68 23.32 8.61 6.42
N LEU A 69 22.63 8.10 7.43
CA LEU A 69 21.79 8.89 8.33
C LEU A 69 22.49 9.16 9.67
N GLY A 70 23.36 8.28 10.14
CA GLY A 70 23.96 8.41 11.47
C GLY A 70 22.88 8.55 12.54
N SER A 71 22.78 9.73 13.14
CA SER A 71 21.81 10.07 14.21
C SER A 71 20.73 11.09 13.81
N ARG A 72 20.68 11.52 12.54
CA ARG A 72 19.65 12.44 12.04
C ARG A 72 18.43 11.72 11.47
N LEU A 73 17.32 12.43 11.37
CA LEU A 73 16.09 11.90 10.76
C LEU A 73 16.24 11.75 9.24
N PRO A 74 15.56 10.77 8.61
CA PRO A 74 15.58 10.60 7.16
C PRO A 74 14.82 11.72 6.44
N GLU A 75 15.43 12.27 5.40
CA GLU A 75 14.80 13.20 4.47
C GLU A 75 14.57 12.56 3.09
N ILE A 76 13.66 13.10 2.29
CA ILE A 76 13.35 12.57 0.94
C ILE A 76 14.60 12.56 0.04
N ASN A 77 15.49 13.55 0.21
CA ASN A 77 16.71 13.68 -0.56
C ASN A 77 17.74 12.57 -0.26
N ASP A 78 17.63 11.89 0.88
CA ASP A 78 18.55 10.80 1.25
C ASP A 78 18.31 9.52 0.47
N ARG A 79 17.17 9.42 -0.23
CA ARG A 79 16.78 8.23 -0.98
C ARG A 79 17.78 7.85 -2.08
N SER A 80 18.45 8.83 -2.70
CA SER A 80 19.50 8.55 -3.69
C SER A 80 20.77 7.95 -3.07
N SER A 81 20.99 8.19 -1.78
CA SER A 81 22.17 7.72 -1.04
C SER A 81 21.96 6.34 -0.41
N LEU A 82 20.76 5.76 -0.53
CA LEU A 82 20.36 4.46 0.03
C LEU A 82 20.04 3.41 -1.07
N PRO A 83 20.99 3.12 -1.99
CA PRO A 83 20.75 2.22 -3.11
C PRO A 83 20.44 0.78 -2.66
N TYR A 84 21.11 0.26 -1.62
CA TYR A 84 20.90 -1.12 -1.19
C TYR A 84 19.54 -1.28 -0.50
N THR A 85 19.18 -0.36 0.39
CA THR A 85 17.88 -0.37 1.07
C THR A 85 16.73 -0.17 0.09
N SER A 86 16.87 0.74 -0.89
CA SER A 86 15.85 0.94 -1.94
C SER A 86 15.71 -0.31 -2.83
N ALA A 87 16.82 -0.93 -3.23
CA ALA A 87 16.81 -2.17 -4.01
C ALA A 87 16.23 -3.34 -3.21
N LEU A 88 16.49 -3.40 -1.91
CA LEU A 88 15.92 -4.41 -1.00
C LEU A 88 14.40 -4.30 -0.94
N PHE A 89 13.87 -3.10 -0.70
CA PHE A 89 12.43 -2.87 -0.69
C PHE A 89 11.78 -3.22 -2.03
N GLN A 90 12.36 -2.78 -3.16
CA GLN A 90 11.85 -3.14 -4.48
C GLN A 90 11.93 -4.65 -4.73
N GLY A 91 13.04 -5.30 -4.37
CA GLY A 91 13.21 -6.74 -4.51
C GLY A 91 12.19 -7.52 -3.67
N ILE A 92 11.91 -7.08 -2.45
CA ILE A 92 10.88 -7.68 -1.58
C ILE A 92 9.50 -7.48 -2.20
N LEU A 93 9.13 -6.27 -2.62
CA LEU A 93 7.81 -6.02 -3.23
C LEU A 93 7.61 -6.78 -4.55
N MET A 94 8.66 -6.88 -5.38
CA MET A 94 8.63 -7.65 -6.63
C MET A 94 8.57 -9.16 -6.38
N ARG A 95 9.31 -9.66 -5.39
CA ARG A 95 9.37 -11.10 -5.05
C ARG A 95 8.13 -11.57 -4.30
N MET A 96 7.68 -10.76 -3.34
CA MET A 96 6.51 -10.98 -2.50
C MET A 96 5.36 -10.17 -3.11
N ASN A 97 4.93 -10.53 -4.32
CA ASN A 97 3.72 -9.96 -4.91
C ASN A 97 2.51 -10.37 -4.05
N THR A 98 2.19 -9.59 -3.03
CA THR A 98 1.20 -9.95 -2.00
C THR A 98 -0.21 -10.07 -2.59
N MET A 99 -0.49 -9.36 -3.69
CA MET A 99 -1.72 -9.50 -4.48
C MET A 99 -1.81 -10.84 -5.23
N VAL A 100 -0.69 -11.43 -5.68
CA VAL A 100 -0.72 -12.72 -6.42
C VAL A 100 -0.71 -13.90 -5.46
N ILE A 101 -0.02 -13.81 -4.32
CA ILE A 101 0.04 -14.89 -3.33
C ILE A 101 -1.28 -15.01 -2.55
N ILE A 102 -1.92 -13.91 -2.14
CA ILE A 102 -3.20 -14.00 -1.41
C ILE A 102 -4.31 -14.46 -2.35
N SER A 103 -4.39 -13.94 -3.58
CA SER A 103 -5.34 -14.48 -4.56
C SER A 103 -5.07 -15.94 -4.89
N ARG A 104 -3.81 -16.41 -5.01
CA ARG A 104 -3.52 -17.85 -5.21
C ARG A 104 -3.79 -18.70 -3.97
N LYS A 105 -3.55 -18.22 -2.76
CA LYS A 105 -3.87 -18.94 -1.51
C LYS A 105 -5.37 -18.99 -1.25
N VAL A 106 -6.10 -17.91 -1.52
CA VAL A 106 -7.57 -17.90 -1.52
C VAL A 106 -8.10 -18.83 -2.60
N LEU A 107 -7.54 -18.82 -3.82
CA LEU A 107 -7.92 -19.75 -4.89
C LEU A 107 -7.53 -21.21 -4.57
N MET A 108 -6.51 -21.46 -3.74
CA MET A 108 -6.16 -22.80 -3.26
C MET A 108 -7.00 -23.25 -2.06
N CYS A 109 -7.42 -22.33 -1.18
CA CYS A 109 -8.38 -22.59 -0.10
C CYS A 109 -9.81 -22.73 -0.62
N TRP A 110 -10.15 -22.07 -1.73
CA TRP A 110 -11.26 -22.42 -2.62
C TRP A 110 -10.82 -23.59 -3.51
N GLY A 111 -10.45 -24.68 -2.85
CA GLY A 111 -10.24 -25.95 -3.51
C GLY A 111 -11.46 -26.25 -4.38
N MET A 112 -11.17 -26.48 -5.66
CA MET A 112 -11.93 -27.32 -6.56
C MET A 112 -12.54 -28.50 -5.79
N HIS A 113 -13.75 -28.33 -5.26
CA HIS A 113 -14.63 -29.46 -5.02
C HIS A 113 -15.25 -29.79 -6.36
N GLY A 114 -14.61 -30.72 -7.06
CA GLY A 114 -15.19 -31.32 -8.25
C GLY A 114 -16.58 -31.85 -7.95
N LYS A 115 -17.55 -31.46 -8.77
CA LYS A 115 -18.11 -32.26 -9.86
C LYS A 115 -18.59 -31.31 -10.96
#